data_AF-A0A8T1AJM3-F1
#
_entry.id   AF-A0A8T1AJM3-F1
#
_cell.length_a   1.000
_cell.length_b   1.000
_cell.length_c   1.000
_cell.angle_alpha   90.00
_cell.angle_beta   90.00
_cell.angle_gamma   90.00
#
_symmetry.space_group_name_H-M   'P 1'
#
loop_
_entity.id
_entity.type
_entity.pdbx_description
1 polymer ?
#
loop_
_entity_poly.entity_id
_entity_poly.type
_entity_poly.pdbx_seq_one_letter_code
_entity_poly.pdbx_strand_id
1 'polypeptide(L)'
;MPKSNLTDNERKAVIDELLKLSYNGKLPRGVYAKVGSNMGRDPTTVSSMWKRYASAVAAGVVGREWTSRIKQNSGRKRKSHDEVRAKL
;
A
#
# COMPACT_ATOMS: atom_id res chain seq x y z
N MET A 1 15.11 10.39 4.62
CA MET A 1 13.92 10.81 3.84
C MET A 1 12.80 9.81 4.07
N PRO A 2 11.56 10.25 4.39
CA PRO A 2 10.43 9.32 4.44
C PRO A 2 10.18 8.75 3.04
N LYS A 3 10.00 7.43 2.95
CA LYS A 3 9.64 6.78 1.67
C LYS A 3 8.26 7.27 1.24
N SER A 4 8.12 7.65 -0.02
CA SER A 4 6.82 8.01 -0.61
C SER A 4 5.82 6.87 -0.46
N ASN A 5 4.54 7.23 -0.36
CA ASN A 5 3.45 6.27 -0.40
C ASN A 5 3.44 5.57 -1.77
N LEU A 6 3.11 4.28 -1.76
CA LEU A 6 2.87 3.55 -3.01
C LEU A 6 1.73 4.22 -3.80
N THR A 7 1.86 4.25 -5.12
CA THR A 7 0.79 4.53 -6.07
C THR A 7 -0.14 3.32 -6.17
N ASP A 8 -1.34 3.50 -6.73
CA ASP A 8 -2.27 2.37 -6.89
C ASP A 8 -1.75 1.32 -7.88
N ASN A 9 -0.97 1.74 -8.88
CA ASN A 9 -0.32 0.82 -9.82
C ASN A 9 0.76 -0.02 -9.12
N GLU A 10 1.58 0.59 -8.26
CA GLU A 10 2.56 -0.17 -7.47
C GLU A 10 1.87 -1.10 -6.47
N ARG A 11 0.75 -0.66 -5.86
CA ARG A 11 -0.05 -1.53 -4.98
C ARG A 11 -0.59 -2.75 -5.73
N LYS A 12 -1.11 -2.53 -6.95
CA LYS A 12 -1.56 -3.61 -7.84
C LYS A 12 -0.42 -4.56 -8.17
N ALA A 13 0.75 -4.04 -8.57
CA ALA A 13 1.91 -4.85 -8.90
C ALA A 13 2.37 -5.74 -7.74
N VAL A 14 2.34 -5.25 -6.49
CA VAL A 14 2.63 -6.07 -5.31
C VAL A 14 1.64 -7.23 -5.18
N ILE A 15 0.33 -6.99 -5.36
CA ILE A 15 -0.69 -8.04 -5.29
C ILE A 15 -0.52 -9.04 -6.43
N ASP A 16 -0.27 -8.57 -7.65
CA ASP A 16 -0.07 -9.43 -8.82
C ASP A 16 1.17 -10.34 -8.64
N GLU A 17 2.27 -9.82 -8.10
CA GLU A 17 3.45 -10.64 -7.75
C GLU A 17 3.15 -11.68 -6.68
N LEU A 18 2.39 -11.32 -5.65
CA LEU A 18 1.97 -12.28 -4.63
C LEU A 18 1.04 -13.35 -5.19
N LEU A 19 0.13 -13.00 -6.10
CA LEU A 19 -0.75 -13.95 -6.79
C LEU A 19 0.03 -14.96 -7.62
N LYS A 20 1.06 -14.52 -8.37
CA LYS A 20 1.95 -15.43 -9.12
C LYS A 20 2.67 -16.45 -8.21
N LEU A 21 2.98 -16.03 -6.97
CA LEU A 21 3.69 -16.86 -5.98
C LEU A 21 2.74 -17.65 -5.07
N SER A 22 1.43 -17.41 -5.18
CA SER A 22 0.40 -18.06 -4.39
C SER A 22 0.09 -19.43 -4.96
N TYR A 23 0.01 -20.43 -4.10
CA TYR A 23 -0.45 -21.77 -4.44
C TYR A 23 -1.70 -22.09 -3.62
N ASN A 24 -2.82 -22.33 -4.30
CA ASN A 24 -4.14 -22.54 -3.66
C ASN A 24 -4.51 -21.45 -2.64
N GLY A 25 -4.23 -20.18 -2.97
CA GLY A 25 -4.51 -19.04 -2.08
C GLY A 25 -3.57 -18.90 -0.89
N LYS A 26 -2.55 -19.75 -0.78
CA LYS A 26 -1.54 -19.72 0.29
C LYS A 26 -0.19 -19.26 -0.25
N LEU A 27 0.46 -18.40 0.51
CA LEU A 27 1.80 -17.92 0.20
C LEU A 27 2.84 -18.75 0.97
N PRO A 28 3.90 -19.25 0.29
CA PRO A 28 5.05 -19.86 0.94
C PRO A 28 5.72 -18.93 1.96
N ARG A 29 6.43 -19.54 2.92
CA ARG A 29 7.21 -18.79 3.92
C ARG A 29 8.25 -17.92 3.23
N GLY A 30 8.40 -16.68 3.71
CA GLY A 30 9.41 -15.74 3.21
C GLY A 30 9.00 -14.94 1.96
N VAL A 31 7.84 -15.23 1.35
CA VAL A 31 7.39 -14.50 0.14
C VAL A 31 7.21 -13.01 0.39
N TYR A 32 6.68 -12.61 1.55
CA TYR A 32 6.56 -11.18 1.89
C TYR A 32 7.91 -10.47 1.95
N ALA A 33 8.95 -11.14 2.45
CA ALA A 33 10.30 -10.58 2.49
C ALA A 33 10.92 -10.49 1.10
N LYS A 34 10.72 -11.51 0.26
CA LYS A 34 11.16 -11.52 -1.13
C LYS A 34 10.53 -10.39 -1.96
N VAL A 35 9.19 -10.32 -1.95
CA VAL A 35 8.44 -9.27 -2.69
C VAL A 35 8.72 -7.88 -2.12
N GLY A 36 8.81 -7.77 -0.79
CA GLY A 36 9.17 -6.53 -0.11
C GLY A 36 10.56 -6.02 -0.54
N SER A 37 11.55 -6.89 -0.56
CA SER A 37 12.92 -6.53 -0.99
C SER A 37 12.94 -6.05 -2.44
N ASN A 38 12.27 -6.76 -3.35
CA ASN A 38 12.18 -6.39 -4.76
C ASN A 38 11.52 -5.01 -4.98
N MET A 39 10.53 -4.67 -4.15
CA MET A 39 9.76 -3.43 -4.27
C MET A 39 10.26 -2.31 -3.33
N GLY A 40 11.34 -2.55 -2.58
CA GLY A 40 11.87 -1.62 -1.58
C GLY A 40 10.92 -1.35 -0.39
N ARG A 41 10.02 -2.28 -0.08
CA ARG A 41 9.00 -2.17 0.98
C ARG A 41 9.21 -3.16 2.11
N ASP A 42 8.78 -2.73 3.28
CA ASP A 42 8.82 -3.56 4.47
C ASP A 42 7.90 -4.80 4.30
N PRO A 43 8.34 -6.01 4.71
CA PRO A 43 7.53 -7.22 4.58
C PRO A 43 6.16 -7.11 5.26
N THR A 44 6.06 -6.32 6.34
CA THR A 44 4.81 -6.05 7.06
C THR A 44 3.84 -5.23 6.21
N THR A 45 4.36 -4.30 5.39
CA THR A 45 3.55 -3.53 4.44
C THR A 45 2.95 -4.47 3.39
N VAL A 46 3.77 -5.34 2.81
CA VAL A 46 3.36 -6.33 1.81
C VAL A 46 2.33 -7.31 2.40
N SER A 47 2.58 -7.82 3.61
CA SER A 47 1.65 -8.71 4.33
C SER A 47 0.29 -8.03 4.59
N SER A 48 0.31 -6.76 4.98
CA SER A 48 -0.91 -5.98 5.22
C SER A 48 -1.74 -5.81 3.95
N MET A 49 -1.08 -5.59 2.80
CA MET A 49 -1.75 -5.51 1.51
C MET A 49 -2.38 -6.85 1.12
N TRP A 50 -1.63 -7.96 1.27
CA TRP A 50 -2.14 -9.30 0.99
C TRP A 50 -3.38 -9.66 1.83
N LYS A 51 -3.31 -9.44 3.14
CA LYS A 51 -4.44 -9.75 4.05
C LYS A 51 -5.70 -9.00 3.65
N ARG A 52 -5.56 -7.72 3.29
CA ARG A 52 -6.70 -6.90 2.83
C ARG A 52 -7.29 -7.43 1.54
N TYR A 53 -6.42 -7.75 0.57
CA TYR A 53 -6.83 -8.36 -0.68
C TYR A 53 -7.57 -9.68 -0.42
N ALA A 54 -6.98 -10.61 0.34
CA ALA A 54 -7.58 -11.89 0.66
C ALA A 54 -8.94 -11.76 1.38
N SER A 55 -9.06 -10.84 2.34
CA SER A 55 -10.34 -10.58 3.03
C SER A 55 -11.42 -10.07 2.09
N ALA A 56 -11.06 -9.24 1.11
CA ALA A 56 -12.02 -8.65 0.20
C ALA A 56 -12.41 -9.63 -0.93
N VAL A 57 -11.48 -10.47 -1.40
CA VAL A 57 -11.80 -11.65 -2.24
C VAL A 57 -12.75 -12.59 -1.51
N ALA A 58 -12.52 -12.88 -0.22
CA ALA A 58 -13.42 -13.70 0.57
C ALA A 58 -14.83 -13.09 0.74
N ALA A 59 -14.93 -11.76 0.69
CA ALA A 59 -16.19 -11.03 0.73
C ALA A 59 -16.86 -10.88 -0.67
N GLY A 60 -16.26 -11.42 -1.73
CA GLY A 60 -16.78 -11.32 -3.10
C GLY A 60 -16.59 -9.94 -3.75
N VAL A 61 -15.78 -9.06 -3.17
CA VAL A 61 -15.46 -7.75 -3.73
C VAL A 61 -14.26 -7.89 -4.67
N VAL A 62 -14.43 -7.65 -5.97
CA VAL A 62 -13.36 -7.80 -6.97
C VAL A 62 -13.06 -6.45 -7.62
N GLY A 63 -11.78 -6.04 -7.64
CA GLY A 63 -11.29 -5.04 -8.60
C GLY A 63 -10.85 -3.67 -8.04
N ARG A 64 -10.88 -3.45 -6.72
CA ARG A 64 -10.42 -2.19 -6.09
C ARG A 64 -9.70 -2.38 -4.75
N GLU A 65 -9.42 -3.61 -4.34
CA GLU A 65 -8.95 -3.91 -2.98
C GLU A 65 -7.53 -3.38 -2.71
N TRP A 66 -6.79 -3.09 -3.78
CA TRP A 66 -5.46 -2.50 -3.77
C TRP A 66 -5.44 -0.97 -3.86
N THR A 67 -6.59 -0.29 -3.98
CA THR A 67 -6.60 1.18 -4.08
C THR A 67 -6.25 1.86 -2.76
N SER A 68 -5.61 3.02 -2.85
CA SER A 68 -5.30 3.85 -1.70
C SER A 68 -6.57 4.25 -0.95
N ARG A 69 -6.55 4.08 0.38
CA ARG A 69 -7.58 4.67 1.27
C ARG A 69 -7.17 6.04 1.82
N ILE A 70 -5.98 6.52 1.44
CA ILE A 70 -5.49 7.83 1.85
C ILE A 70 -6.38 8.88 1.16
N LYS A 71 -7.13 9.65 1.96
CA LYS A 71 -7.94 10.75 1.43
C LYS A 71 -7.03 11.75 0.70
N GLN A 72 -7.50 12.26 -0.44
CA GLN A 72 -6.84 13.42 -1.06
C GLN A 72 -6.75 14.55 -0.04
N ASN A 73 -5.65 15.32 -0.09
CA ASN A 73 -5.38 16.40 0.86
C ASN A 73 -5.16 15.98 2.32
N SER A 74 -4.85 14.72 2.59
CA SER A 74 -4.46 14.24 3.92
C SER A 74 -3.03 14.64 4.32
N GLY A 75 -2.78 14.71 5.64
CA GLY A 75 -1.50 15.09 6.21
C GLY A 75 -1.45 16.55 6.67
N ARG A 76 -0.34 16.92 7.31
CA ARG A 76 -0.14 18.27 7.86
C ARG A 76 -0.03 19.27 6.71
N LYS A 77 -0.97 20.21 6.64
CA LYS A 77 -0.90 21.34 5.71
C LYS A 77 0.29 22.23 6.06
N ARG A 78 1.00 22.70 5.04
CA ARG A 78 2.00 23.76 5.22
C ARG A 78 1.25 25.04 5.62
N LYS A 79 1.78 25.78 6.59
CA LYS A 79 1.27 27.13 6.90
C LYS A 79 1.57 28.04 5.72
N SER A 80 0.62 28.89 5.33
CA SER A 80 0.93 29.97 4.40
C SER A 80 1.88 30.96 5.07
N HIS A 81 2.93 31.36 4.35
CA HIS A 81 3.86 32.38 4.86
C HIS A 81 3.16 33.74 5.02
N ASP A 82 2.17 34.02 4.18
CA ASP A 82 1.37 35.25 4.25
C ASP A 82 0.44 35.25 5.47
N GLU A 83 -0.17 34.11 5.81
CA GLU A 83 -0.97 33.96 7.05
C GLU A 83 -0.11 34.08 8.31
N VAL A 84 1.17 33.68 8.26
CA VAL A 84 2.11 33.86 9.36
C VAL A 84 2.53 35.33 9.47
N ARG A 85 2.79 36.00 8.34
CA ARG A 85 3.17 37.41 8.29
C ARG A 85 2.02 38.34 8.74
N ALA A 86 0.77 38.02 8.44
CA ALA A 86 -0.40 38.80 8.86
C ALA A 86 -0.75 38.69 10.35
N LYS A 87 -0.11 37.80 11.11
CA LYS A 87 -0.30 37.60 12.55
C LYS A 87 0.81 38.20 13.42
N LEU A 88 1.81 38.82 12.79
CA LEU A 88 2.89 39.59 13.41
C LEU A 88 2.53 41.07 13.38
#